data_AF-A0A6L3ZHI0-F1
#
_entry.id   AF-A0A6L3ZHI0-F1
#
_cell.length_a   1.000
_cell.length_b   1.000
_cell.length_c   1.000
_cell.angle_alpha   90.00
_cell.angle_beta   90.00
_cell.angle_gamma   90.00
#
_symmetry.space_group_name_H-M   'P 1'
#
loop_
_entity.id
_entity.type
_entity.pdbx_description
1 polymer ?
#
loop_
_entity_poly.entity_id
_entity_poly.type
_entity_poly.pdbx_seq_one_letter_code
_entity_poly.pdbx_strand_id
1 'polypeptide(L)'
;MFVLTITAFCLPSLVLLIKTAKRFSRPTYQFHPILEVLIELVIFIFNPIVFFAAFVVDNHDCCASSAFNTEYLPEFYILCIPVLSISLAYKYSRSPWPPFMELLGGGSVLLLFLLNTAIGIQIISSDQSGGWIPILIGNSPIYLWLWHVMQARLNMNGGKQESYEDEEYLDLPENPKGRYSFERFANQILKYFIGLLPVSFLIYLVQYIFTQRPDGMIKLFTETYYHTFSTLTPLCENVDCGGHYLCSVAANGNPRFVGSKRVGIRNSKLIACNRQLLVCNAFEQWLSEVSPKTHQWIRRHYDKVGDHIHKNYDVYKDRRISHLVYLLMKPLEWTFTLILYSVDIQPENRIELQYTSKTPLSELTQSSSK
;
A
#
# COMPACT_ATOMS: atom_id res chain seq x y z
N MET A 1 0.34 -24.64 4.72
CA MET A 1 0.30 -23.16 4.78
C MET A 1 -0.36 -22.68 6.06
N PHE A 2 -1.64 -23.04 6.31
CA PHE A 2 -2.44 -22.59 7.46
C PHE A 2 -1.79 -22.73 8.85
N VAL A 3 -1.19 -23.89 9.16
CA VAL A 3 -0.50 -24.13 10.45
C VAL A 3 0.76 -23.26 10.61
N LEU A 4 1.50 -23.04 9.52
CA LEU A 4 2.74 -22.26 9.48
C LEU A 4 2.44 -20.75 9.64
N THR A 5 1.35 -20.27 9.05
CA THR A 5 0.81 -18.93 9.30
C THR A 5 0.41 -18.78 10.77
N ILE A 6 -0.41 -19.68 11.31
CA ILE A 6 -0.89 -19.56 12.71
C ILE A 6 0.28 -19.55 13.70
N THR A 7 1.29 -20.42 13.53
CA THR A 7 2.45 -20.43 14.43
C THR A 7 3.34 -19.20 14.28
N ALA A 8 3.54 -18.71 13.05
CA ALA A 8 4.29 -17.49 12.76
C ALA A 8 3.70 -16.25 13.45
N PHE A 9 2.36 -16.16 13.47
CA PHE A 9 1.64 -15.01 14.00
C PHE A 9 1.32 -15.11 15.50
N CYS A 10 0.92 -16.29 16.00
CA CYS A 10 0.55 -16.48 17.41
C CYS A 10 1.74 -16.43 18.37
N LEU A 11 2.89 -16.99 17.97
CA LEU A 11 4.03 -17.16 18.87
C LEU A 11 4.61 -15.81 19.34
N PRO A 12 4.89 -14.83 18.45
CA PRO A 12 5.34 -13.50 18.87
C PRO A 12 4.32 -12.79 19.78
N SER A 13 3.03 -12.89 19.48
CA SER A 13 1.96 -12.30 20.29
C SER A 13 1.94 -12.89 21.69
N LEU A 14 2.01 -14.22 21.82
CA LEU A 14 2.04 -14.89 23.10
C LEU A 14 3.24 -14.44 23.94
N VAL A 15 4.43 -14.37 23.33
CA VAL A 15 5.64 -13.94 24.04
C VAL A 15 5.54 -12.49 24.49
N LEU A 16 5.06 -11.58 23.63
CA LEU A 16 4.86 -10.17 23.98
C LEU A 16 3.80 -10.00 25.07
N LEU A 17 2.74 -10.82 25.05
CA LEU A 17 1.69 -10.81 26.07
C LEU A 17 2.21 -11.31 27.42
N ILE A 18 3.00 -12.38 27.43
CA ILE A 18 3.72 -12.86 28.64
C ILE A 18 4.67 -11.77 29.16
N LYS A 19 5.40 -11.08 28.27
CA LYS A 19 6.27 -9.95 28.65
C LYS A 19 5.46 -8.83 29.30
N THR A 20 4.31 -8.46 28.71
CA THR A 20 3.39 -7.46 29.28
C THR A 20 2.88 -7.89 30.65
N ALA A 21 2.40 -9.12 30.79
CA ALA A 21 1.89 -9.67 32.05
C ALA A 21 2.97 -9.69 33.14
N LYS A 22 4.18 -10.15 32.82
CA LYS A 22 5.31 -10.15 33.76
C LYS A 22 5.72 -8.74 34.16
N ARG A 23 5.71 -7.78 33.24
CA ARG A 23 6.03 -6.37 33.54
C ARG A 23 4.96 -5.71 34.40
N PHE A 24 3.70 -6.09 34.23
CA PHE A 24 2.60 -5.66 35.09
C PHE A 24 2.78 -6.16 36.53
N SER A 25 3.15 -7.44 36.71
CA SER A 25 3.41 -7.99 38.05
C SER A 25 4.75 -7.56 38.65
N ARG A 26 5.78 -7.35 37.83
CA ARG A 26 7.15 -6.98 38.23
C ARG A 26 7.65 -5.86 37.32
N PRO A 27 7.52 -4.58 37.73
CA PRO A 27 7.87 -3.42 36.89
C PRO A 27 9.34 -3.39 36.44
N THR A 28 10.24 -3.97 37.23
CA THR A 28 11.67 -4.09 36.96
C THR A 28 12.04 -5.28 36.08
N TYR A 29 11.05 -6.08 35.66
CA TYR A 29 11.30 -7.24 34.81
C TYR A 29 11.88 -6.83 33.45
N GLN A 30 13.12 -7.24 33.21
CA GLN A 30 13.78 -7.07 31.92
C GLN A 30 13.68 -8.37 31.12
N PHE A 31 13.31 -8.23 29.84
CA PHE A 31 13.30 -9.33 28.92
C PHE A 31 14.71 -9.55 28.35
N HIS A 32 15.03 -10.78 27.94
CA HIS A 32 16.36 -11.06 27.42
C HIS A 32 16.59 -10.29 26.10
N PRO A 33 17.66 -9.48 25.97
CA PRO A 33 17.82 -8.54 24.86
C PRO A 33 17.92 -9.24 23.49
N ILE A 34 18.63 -10.37 23.43
CA ILE A 34 18.75 -11.17 22.20
C ILE A 34 17.38 -11.70 21.74
N LEU A 35 16.57 -12.19 22.69
CA LEU A 35 15.27 -12.76 22.39
C LEU A 35 14.30 -11.66 21.93
N GLU A 36 14.43 -10.45 22.47
CA GLU A 36 13.66 -9.29 22.02
C GLU A 36 13.96 -8.92 20.56
N VAL A 37 15.24 -8.85 20.18
CA VAL A 37 15.64 -8.61 18.78
C VAL A 37 15.12 -9.71 17.85
N LEU A 38 15.23 -10.99 18.26
CA LEU A 38 14.71 -12.10 17.46
C LEU A 38 13.20 -11.99 17.23
N ILE A 39 12.43 -11.61 18.25
CA ILE A 39 10.99 -11.41 18.13
C ILE A 39 10.70 -10.24 17.18
N GLU A 40 11.45 -9.15 17.25
CA GLU A 40 11.28 -8.03 16.33
C GLU A 40 11.57 -8.39 14.88
N LEU A 41 12.61 -9.19 14.62
CA LEU A 41 12.89 -9.71 13.28
C LEU A 41 11.71 -10.56 12.77
N VAL A 42 11.09 -11.36 13.63
CA VAL A 42 9.89 -12.11 13.26
C VAL A 42 8.72 -11.14 12.95
N ILE A 43 8.52 -10.11 13.77
CA ILE A 43 7.39 -9.16 13.61
C ILE A 43 7.54 -8.27 12.37
N PHE A 44 8.74 -7.78 12.07
CA PHE A 44 8.95 -6.77 11.02
C PHE A 44 9.54 -7.31 9.72
N ILE A 45 10.03 -8.55 9.70
CA ILE A 45 10.55 -9.19 8.48
C ILE A 45 9.69 -10.38 8.12
N PHE A 46 9.66 -11.40 8.98
CA PHE A 46 9.02 -12.67 8.65
C PHE A 46 7.50 -12.55 8.49
N ASN A 47 6.85 -11.89 9.44
CA ASN A 47 5.41 -11.71 9.48
C ASN A 47 4.91 -10.94 8.23
N PRO A 48 5.49 -9.78 7.84
CA PRO A 48 5.16 -9.12 6.58
C PRO A 48 5.35 -10.02 5.36
N ILE A 49 6.43 -10.80 5.26
CA ILE A 49 6.65 -11.72 4.13
C ILE A 49 5.51 -12.75 4.03
N VAL A 50 5.16 -13.36 5.15
CA VAL A 50 4.07 -14.34 5.23
C VAL A 50 2.72 -13.68 4.90
N PHE A 51 2.51 -12.46 5.39
CA PHE A 51 1.32 -11.65 5.11
C PHE A 51 1.20 -11.32 3.61
N PHE A 52 2.25 -10.80 2.99
CA PHE A 52 2.29 -10.50 1.56
C PHE A 52 2.04 -11.76 0.73
N ALA A 53 2.66 -12.89 1.08
CA ALA A 53 2.43 -14.15 0.39
C ALA A 53 1.00 -14.70 0.53
N ALA A 54 0.27 -14.31 1.58
CA ALA A 54 -1.09 -14.79 1.84
C ALA A 54 -2.18 -13.87 1.28
N PHE A 55 -1.97 -12.54 1.28
CA PHE A 55 -3.01 -11.55 0.99
C PHE A 55 -2.72 -10.68 -0.24
N VAL A 56 -1.50 -10.73 -0.77
CA VAL A 56 -1.11 -10.02 -2.00
C VAL A 56 -0.87 -11.02 -3.11
N VAL A 57 -1.81 -11.06 -4.06
CA VAL A 57 -1.80 -11.97 -5.21
C VAL A 57 -1.69 -11.11 -6.47
N ASP A 58 -0.71 -11.39 -7.32
CA ASP A 58 -0.38 -10.56 -8.51
C ASP A 58 -1.45 -10.57 -9.61
N ASN A 59 -2.52 -11.35 -9.47
CA ASN A 59 -3.61 -11.39 -10.45
C ASN A 59 -4.76 -10.53 -9.96
N HIS A 60 -4.95 -9.35 -10.57
CA HIS A 60 -6.18 -8.56 -10.45
C HIS A 60 -7.29 -9.16 -11.34
N ASP A 61 -7.48 -10.47 -11.26
CA ASP A 61 -8.52 -11.16 -12.02
C ASP A 61 -9.79 -11.22 -11.15
N CYS A 62 -10.96 -11.19 -11.79
CA CYS A 62 -12.26 -11.41 -11.14
C CYS A 62 -12.31 -12.61 -10.17
N CYS A 63 -11.42 -13.59 -10.34
CA CYS A 63 -11.37 -14.85 -9.61
C CYS A 63 -10.35 -14.86 -8.45
N ALA A 64 -9.47 -13.86 -8.36
CA ALA A 64 -8.51 -13.73 -7.26
C ALA A 64 -8.42 -12.25 -6.86
N SER A 65 -9.01 -11.87 -5.73
CA SER A 65 -8.95 -10.50 -5.24
C SER A 65 -7.75 -10.34 -4.30
N SER A 66 -6.77 -9.54 -4.71
CA SER A 66 -5.75 -9.07 -3.78
C SER A 66 -6.35 -8.06 -2.80
N ALA A 67 -5.93 -8.13 -1.52
CA ALA A 67 -6.31 -7.17 -0.49
C ALA A 67 -5.79 -5.75 -0.75
N PHE A 68 -4.74 -5.62 -1.57
CA PHE A 68 -4.08 -4.35 -1.88
C PHE A 68 -3.77 -4.28 -3.36
N ASN A 69 -3.89 -3.10 -3.95
CA ASN A 69 -3.50 -2.91 -5.33
C ASN A 69 -1.97 -2.88 -5.45
N THR A 70 -1.40 -3.84 -6.17
CA THR A 70 0.06 -4.00 -6.25
C THR A 70 0.78 -2.86 -6.97
N GLU A 71 0.04 -2.05 -7.76
CA GLU A 71 0.60 -0.87 -8.43
C GLU A 71 1.11 0.17 -7.43
N TYR A 72 0.45 0.32 -6.28
CA TYR A 72 0.77 1.35 -5.28
C TYR A 72 1.63 0.82 -4.12
N LEU A 73 2.21 -0.37 -4.24
CA LEU A 73 3.16 -0.91 -3.25
C LEU A 73 4.41 -0.05 -3.06
N PRO A 74 4.99 0.60 -4.09
CA PRO A 74 6.11 1.51 -3.88
C PRO A 74 5.79 2.63 -2.89
N GLU A 75 4.61 3.23 -2.99
CA GLU A 75 4.11 4.29 -2.11
C GLU A 75 3.96 3.78 -0.67
N PHE A 76 3.46 2.55 -0.51
CA PHE A 76 3.42 1.86 0.77
C PHE A 76 4.79 1.73 1.41
N TYR A 77 5.81 1.27 0.67
CA TYR A 77 7.15 1.11 1.21
C TYR A 77 7.85 2.45 1.50
N ILE A 78 7.66 3.45 0.64
CA ILE A 78 8.16 4.82 0.84
C ILE A 78 7.62 5.42 2.15
N LEU A 79 6.39 5.09 2.53
CA LEU A 79 5.82 5.49 3.83
C LEU A 79 6.34 4.61 4.97
N CYS A 80 6.23 3.29 4.85
CA CYS A 80 6.46 2.35 5.94
C CYS A 80 7.92 2.32 6.40
N ILE A 81 8.89 2.38 5.49
CA ILE A 81 10.31 2.23 5.84
C ILE A 81 10.80 3.39 6.73
N PRO A 82 10.60 4.68 6.39
CA PRO A 82 11.01 5.78 7.25
C PRO A 82 10.29 5.78 8.59
N VAL A 83 8.97 5.54 8.60
CA VAL A 83 8.16 5.55 9.82
C VAL A 83 8.58 4.42 10.77
N LEU A 84 8.85 3.23 10.23
CA LEU A 84 9.38 2.10 11.00
C LEU A 84 10.79 2.40 11.53
N SER A 85 11.65 2.98 10.71
CA SER A 85 13.03 3.34 11.10
C SER A 85 13.04 4.35 12.25
N ILE A 86 12.21 5.39 12.17
CA ILE A 86 12.03 6.38 13.24
C ILE A 86 11.50 5.70 14.51
N SER A 87 10.51 4.83 14.38
CA SER A 87 9.90 4.12 15.54
C SER A 87 10.90 3.18 16.23
N LEU A 88 11.75 2.50 15.47
CA LEU A 88 12.84 1.67 16.00
C LEU A 88 13.91 2.52 16.70
N ALA A 89 14.36 3.60 16.07
CA ALA A 89 15.32 4.53 16.68
C ALA A 89 14.76 5.13 17.98
N TYR A 90 13.48 5.47 17.99
CA TYR A 90 12.76 6.01 19.13
C TYR A 90 12.66 4.99 20.28
N LYS A 91 12.40 3.71 19.96
CA LYS A 91 12.40 2.61 20.93
C LYS A 91 13.79 2.42 21.58
N TYR A 92 14.83 2.33 20.76
CA TYR A 92 16.18 1.99 21.23
C TYR A 92 16.96 3.17 21.82
N SER A 93 16.42 4.38 21.74
CA SER A 93 17.02 5.55 22.37
C SER A 93 17.12 5.37 23.88
N ARG A 94 18.35 5.46 24.40
CA ARG A 94 18.63 5.40 25.84
C ARG A 94 18.29 6.68 26.59
N SER A 95 18.13 7.79 25.86
CA SER A 95 17.78 9.09 26.40
C SER A 95 16.42 9.57 25.87
N PRO A 96 15.74 10.46 26.62
CA PRO A 96 14.60 11.20 26.09
C PRO A 96 15.06 12.03 24.88
N TRP A 97 14.20 12.15 23.87
CA TRP A 97 14.49 12.95 22.69
C TRP A 97 14.14 14.42 22.95
N PRO A 98 14.76 15.36 22.22
CA PRO A 98 14.32 16.75 22.21
C PRO A 98 12.83 16.84 21.84
N PRO A 99 12.08 17.87 22.30
CA PRO A 99 10.63 17.93 22.16
C PRO A 99 10.11 17.70 20.74
N PHE A 100 10.75 18.31 19.74
CA PHE A 100 10.38 18.13 18.33
C PHE A 100 10.57 16.69 17.85
N MET A 101 11.71 16.07 18.19
CA MET A 101 11.99 14.69 17.83
C MET A 101 11.06 13.72 18.57
N GLU A 102 10.73 14.00 19.84
CA GLU A 102 9.75 13.23 20.61
C GLU A 102 8.38 13.20 19.92
N LEU A 103 7.94 14.34 19.37
CA LEU A 103 6.71 14.43 18.57
C LEU A 103 6.80 13.58 17.30
N LEU A 104 7.92 13.62 16.57
CA LEU A 104 8.11 12.80 15.37
C LEU A 104 8.13 11.29 15.69
N GLY A 105 8.82 10.89 16.75
CA GLY A 105 8.89 9.51 17.22
C GLY A 105 7.52 8.98 17.65
N GLY A 106 6.83 9.75 18.49
CA GLY A 106 5.47 9.45 18.94
C GLY A 106 4.45 9.40 17.81
N GLY A 107 4.48 10.39 16.92
CA GLY A 107 3.62 10.45 15.73
C GLY A 107 3.85 9.27 14.79
N SER A 108 5.11 8.83 14.63
CA SER A 108 5.45 7.65 13.81
C SER A 108 4.87 6.36 14.41
N VAL A 109 4.97 6.18 15.73
CA VAL A 109 4.38 5.04 16.45
C VAL A 109 2.85 5.02 16.30
N LEU A 110 2.20 6.17 16.45
CA LEU A 110 0.75 6.28 16.27
C LEU A 110 0.33 6.05 14.81
N LEU A 111 1.10 6.55 13.85
CA LEU A 111 0.82 6.32 12.43
C LEU A 111 0.92 4.82 12.07
N LEU A 112 1.92 4.10 12.58
CA LEU A 112 2.01 2.64 12.42
C LEU A 112 0.81 1.93 13.05
N PHE A 113 0.36 2.37 14.22
CA PHE A 113 -0.83 1.81 14.86
C PHE A 113 -2.07 1.96 13.97
N LEU A 114 -2.30 3.16 13.43
CA LEU A 114 -3.44 3.45 12.55
C LEU A 114 -3.34 2.71 11.22
N LEU A 115 -2.16 2.67 10.60
CA LEU A 115 -1.94 1.94 9.36
C LEU A 115 -2.20 0.44 9.53
N ASN A 116 -1.69 -0.15 10.61
CA ASN A 116 -1.93 -1.56 10.93
C ASN A 116 -3.42 -1.84 11.19
N THR A 117 -4.13 -0.87 11.76
CA THR A 117 -5.60 -0.93 11.95
C THR A 117 -6.32 -0.90 10.62
N ALA A 118 -5.94 -0.01 9.70
CA ALA A 118 -6.51 0.05 8.36
C ALA A 118 -6.26 -1.25 7.57
N ILE A 119 -5.05 -1.82 7.66
CA ILE A 119 -4.72 -3.14 7.08
C ILE A 119 -5.63 -4.23 7.66
N GLY A 120 -5.83 -4.25 8.98
CA GLY A 120 -6.72 -5.20 9.62
C GLY A 120 -8.17 -5.07 9.15
N ILE A 121 -8.68 -3.84 9.03
CA ILE A 121 -10.04 -3.56 8.54
C ILE A 121 -10.19 -3.99 7.08
N GLN A 122 -9.23 -3.66 6.20
CA GLN A 122 -9.28 -3.99 4.77
C GLN A 122 -9.52 -5.49 4.53
N ILE A 123 -8.94 -6.33 5.36
CA ILE A 123 -8.96 -7.79 5.18
C ILE A 123 -10.16 -8.42 5.90
N ILE A 124 -10.85 -7.71 6.80
CA ILE A 124 -11.92 -8.26 7.64
C ILE A 124 -13.13 -8.75 6.87
N SER A 125 -13.43 -8.13 5.74
CA SER A 125 -14.53 -8.49 4.86
C SER A 125 -14.17 -9.52 3.79
N SER A 126 -12.92 -10.00 3.76
CA SER A 126 -12.50 -10.97 2.75
C SER A 126 -12.98 -12.37 3.10
N ASP A 127 -13.80 -12.97 2.24
CA ASP A 127 -14.23 -14.37 2.35
C ASP A 127 -13.05 -15.36 2.35
N GLN A 128 -11.91 -14.97 1.77
CA GLN A 128 -10.68 -15.79 1.75
C GLN A 128 -9.93 -15.80 3.09
N SER A 129 -10.21 -14.86 4.00
CA SER A 129 -9.44 -14.71 5.24
C SER A 129 -9.83 -15.72 6.33
N GLY A 130 -10.90 -16.51 6.15
CA GLY A 130 -11.40 -17.42 7.18
C GLY A 130 -12.00 -16.73 8.40
N GLY A 131 -12.34 -15.43 8.29
CA GLY A 131 -12.99 -14.62 9.31
C GLY A 131 -12.05 -13.68 10.08
N TRP A 132 -12.55 -13.09 11.17
CA TRP A 132 -11.86 -12.06 11.97
C TRP A 132 -10.66 -12.60 12.80
N ILE A 133 -10.58 -13.90 13.02
CA ILE A 133 -9.60 -14.53 13.93
C ILE A 133 -8.16 -14.41 13.40
N PRO A 134 -7.84 -14.74 12.13
CA PRO A 134 -6.48 -14.59 11.59
C PRO A 134 -6.00 -13.13 11.55
N ILE A 135 -6.93 -12.17 11.48
CA ILE A 135 -6.64 -10.73 11.43
C ILE A 135 -6.26 -10.19 12.81
N LEU A 136 -7.01 -10.56 13.85
CA LEU A 136 -6.65 -10.22 15.24
C LEU A 136 -5.30 -10.83 15.61
N ILE A 137 -5.12 -12.11 15.30
CA ILE A 137 -3.89 -12.82 15.63
C ILE A 137 -2.72 -12.28 14.81
N GLY A 138 -2.90 -12.01 13.52
CA GLY A 138 -1.84 -11.57 12.62
C GLY A 138 -1.27 -10.19 12.94
N ASN A 139 -2.15 -9.26 13.30
CA ASN A 139 -1.80 -7.88 13.62
C ASN A 139 -1.47 -7.65 15.10
N SER A 140 -1.85 -8.57 16.00
CA SER A 140 -1.61 -8.45 17.44
C SER A 140 -0.16 -8.27 17.87
N PRO A 141 0.88 -8.89 17.26
CA PRO A 141 2.25 -8.66 17.68
C PRO A 141 2.68 -7.21 17.52
N ILE A 142 2.25 -6.56 16.43
CA ILE A 142 2.59 -5.17 16.12
C ILE A 142 1.95 -4.24 17.13
N TYR A 143 0.66 -4.43 17.45
CA TYR A 143 0.00 -3.62 18.48
C TYR A 143 0.65 -3.74 19.85
N LEU A 144 1.00 -4.97 20.25
CA LEU A 144 1.70 -5.22 21.50
C LEU A 144 3.11 -4.60 21.49
N TRP A 145 3.81 -4.64 20.37
CA TRP A 145 5.12 -3.98 20.23
C TRP A 145 5.00 -2.47 20.37
N LEU A 146 4.06 -1.82 19.67
CA LEU A 146 3.82 -0.38 19.74
C LEU A 146 3.43 0.05 21.16
N TRP A 147 2.63 -0.76 21.85
CA TRP A 147 2.32 -0.58 23.26
C TRP A 147 3.57 -0.60 24.14
N HIS A 148 4.48 -1.57 23.94
CA HIS A 148 5.74 -1.63 24.69
C HIS A 148 6.63 -0.41 24.43
N VAL A 149 6.67 0.12 23.20
CA VAL A 149 7.38 1.36 22.88
C VAL A 149 6.77 2.52 23.67
N MET A 150 5.45 2.71 23.60
CA MET A 150 4.76 3.78 24.31
C MET A 150 5.03 3.71 25.82
N GLN A 151 4.94 2.52 26.42
CA GLN A 151 5.20 2.33 27.85
C GLN A 151 6.64 2.62 28.25
N ALA A 152 7.62 2.23 27.42
CA ALA A 152 9.02 2.56 27.68
C ALA A 152 9.25 4.09 27.70
N ARG A 153 8.61 4.83 26.79
CA ARG A 153 8.74 6.29 26.69
C ARG A 153 8.01 7.01 27.80
N LEU A 154 6.81 6.55 28.17
CA LEU A 154 6.07 7.05 29.34
C LEU A 154 6.92 6.98 30.61
N ASN A 155 7.54 5.83 30.86
CA ASN A 155 8.39 5.64 32.03
C ASN A 155 9.64 6.53 32.00
N MET A 156 10.30 6.66 30.84
CA MET A 156 11.48 7.52 30.69
C MET A 156 11.15 9.01 30.91
N ASN A 157 10.04 9.49 30.33
CA ASN A 157 9.63 10.89 30.48
C ASN A 157 9.13 11.18 31.90
N GLY A 158 8.42 10.23 32.52
CA GLY A 158 7.97 10.33 33.91
C GLY A 158 9.13 10.42 34.90
N GLY A 159 10.14 9.55 34.77
CA GLY A 159 11.32 9.57 35.65
C GLY A 159 12.15 10.85 35.53
N LYS A 160 12.20 11.46 34.32
CA LYS A 160 12.83 12.77 34.16
C LYS A 160 12.02 13.87 34.85
N GLN A 161 10.69 13.83 34.75
CA GLN A 161 9.84 14.85 35.37
C GLN A 161 9.91 14.80 36.90
N GLU A 162 9.89 13.59 37.49
CA GLU A 162 10.09 13.40 38.94
C GLU A 162 11.47 13.91 39.38
N SER A 163 12.55 13.62 38.64
CA SER A 163 13.89 14.12 38.98
C SER A 163 14.03 15.65 38.93
N TYR A 164 13.24 16.36 38.10
CA TYR A 164 13.22 17.83 38.09
C TYR A 164 12.38 18.38 39.25
N GLU A 165 11.24 17.77 39.54
CA GLU A 165 10.37 18.16 40.65
C GLU A 165 11.04 17.90 42.01
N ASP A 166 11.79 16.80 42.16
CA ASP A 166 12.53 16.47 43.39
C ASP A 166 13.76 17.37 43.62
N GLU A 167 14.42 17.85 42.55
CA GLU A 167 15.46 18.88 42.65
C GLU A 167 14.88 20.25 43.06
N GLU A 168 13.62 20.52 42.71
CA GLU A 168 12.92 21.78 43.00
C GLU A 168 12.19 21.75 44.37
N TYR A 169 11.76 20.57 44.84
CA TYR A 169 11.04 20.34 46.10
C TYR A 169 11.80 19.39 47.04
N LEU A 170 12.86 19.89 47.67
CA LEU A 170 13.67 19.14 48.62
C LEU A 170 12.99 18.76 49.96
N ASP A 171 11.70 19.07 50.19
CA ASP A 171 11.07 18.95 51.52
C ASP A 171 9.57 18.56 51.53
N LEU A 172 9.10 17.63 50.69
CA LEU A 172 7.74 17.06 50.87
C LEU A 172 7.71 15.53 50.83
N PRO A 173 6.92 14.89 51.72
CA PRO A 173 6.94 13.43 51.87
C PRO A 173 6.39 12.74 50.62
N GLU A 174 7.20 11.84 50.07
CA GLU A 174 6.89 11.02 48.90
C GLU A 174 5.55 10.29 49.07
N ASN A 175 4.62 10.52 48.15
CA ASN A 175 3.46 9.65 47.99
C ASN A 175 3.80 8.56 46.94
N PRO A 176 3.99 7.29 47.32
CA PRO A 176 4.56 6.25 46.46
C PRO A 176 3.59 5.75 45.37
N LYS A 177 2.50 6.47 45.10
CA LYS A 177 1.40 6.07 44.20
C LYS A 177 1.46 6.72 42.80
N GLY A 178 2.56 7.39 42.44
CA GLY A 178 2.74 8.04 41.13
C GLY A 178 2.89 7.11 39.91
N ARG A 179 2.79 5.79 40.07
CA ARG A 179 3.25 4.84 39.05
C ARG A 179 2.41 4.75 37.77
N TYR A 180 1.16 5.21 37.76
CA TYR A 180 0.33 5.28 36.54
C TYR A 180 -0.74 6.37 36.68
N SER A 181 -0.34 7.65 36.65
CA SER A 181 -1.35 8.70 36.51
C SER A 181 -1.97 8.63 35.13
N PHE A 182 -3.31 8.49 35.08
CA PHE A 182 -4.09 8.56 33.84
C PHE A 182 -3.77 9.84 33.05
N GLU A 183 -3.47 10.94 33.74
CA GLU A 183 -3.09 12.21 33.14
C GLU A 183 -1.77 12.12 32.37
N ARG A 184 -0.74 11.47 32.93
CA ARG A 184 0.55 11.26 32.24
C ARG A 184 0.36 10.44 30.97
N PHE A 185 -0.48 9.40 31.04
CA PHE A 185 -0.83 8.57 29.89
C PHE A 185 -1.58 9.37 28.82
N ALA A 186 -2.62 10.10 29.20
CA ALA A 186 -3.43 10.92 28.30
C ALA A 186 -2.58 12.02 27.62
N ASN A 187 -1.71 12.69 28.38
CA ASN A 187 -0.82 13.71 27.85
C ASN A 187 0.18 13.14 26.83
N GLN A 188 0.70 11.93 27.06
CA GLN A 188 1.59 11.28 26.09
C GLN A 188 0.85 10.91 24.80
N ILE A 189 -0.36 10.37 24.91
CA ILE A 189 -1.20 10.09 23.75
C ILE A 189 -1.49 11.36 22.97
N LEU A 190 -1.84 12.46 23.65
CA LEU A 190 -2.08 13.75 23.02
C LEU A 190 -0.84 14.25 22.26
N LYS A 191 0.37 14.12 22.83
CA LYS A 191 1.62 14.43 22.14
C LYS A 191 1.78 13.61 20.86
N TYR A 192 1.45 12.32 20.91
CA TYR A 192 1.56 11.45 19.73
C TYR A 192 0.55 11.83 18.65
N PHE A 193 -0.68 12.21 19.04
CA PHE A 193 -1.68 12.77 18.14
C PHE A 193 -1.21 14.08 17.48
N ILE A 194 -0.64 15.00 18.26
CA ILE A 194 -0.07 16.25 17.71
C ILE A 194 1.09 15.92 16.74
N GLY A 195 1.93 14.94 17.09
CA GLY A 195 3.03 14.46 16.26
C GLY A 195 2.59 13.81 14.94
N LEU A 196 1.33 13.39 14.81
CA LEU A 196 0.82 12.80 13.57
C LEU A 196 0.82 13.81 12.42
N LEU A 197 0.47 15.07 12.68
CA LEU A 197 0.43 16.14 11.67
C LEU A 197 1.79 16.36 10.97
N PRO A 198 2.90 16.64 11.68
CA PRO A 198 4.19 16.85 11.01
C PRO A 198 4.69 15.58 10.32
N VAL A 199 4.47 14.40 10.88
CA VAL A 199 4.87 13.13 10.25
C VAL A 199 4.11 12.92 8.95
N SER A 200 2.78 13.06 8.96
CA SER A 200 1.94 12.93 7.75
C SER A 200 2.31 13.97 6.69
N PHE A 201 2.61 15.22 7.10
CA PHE A 201 3.04 16.26 6.18
C PHE A 201 4.38 15.92 5.50
N LEU A 202 5.37 15.44 6.27
CA LEU A 202 6.66 15.03 5.71
C LEU A 202 6.51 13.87 4.72
N ILE A 203 5.67 12.89 5.05
CA ILE A 203 5.37 11.76 4.16
C ILE A 203 4.70 12.24 2.87
N TYR A 204 3.72 13.15 2.99
CA TYR A 204 3.06 13.75 1.83
C TYR A 204 4.08 14.44 0.90
N LEU A 205 5.00 15.24 1.46
CA LEU A 205 6.05 15.89 0.68
C LEU A 205 6.96 14.88 -0.04
N VAL A 206 7.38 13.82 0.65
CA VAL A 206 8.20 12.76 0.05
C VAL A 206 7.44 12.10 -1.11
N GLN A 207 6.19 11.70 -0.91
CA GLN A 207 5.40 11.08 -1.98
C GLN A 207 5.14 12.03 -3.15
N TYR A 208 4.91 13.31 -2.87
CA TYR A 208 4.73 14.33 -3.90
C TYR A 208 6.00 14.50 -4.76
N ILE A 209 7.17 14.54 -4.15
CA ILE A 209 8.45 14.73 -4.85
C ILE A 209 8.86 13.49 -5.64
N PHE A 210 8.77 12.29 -5.04
CA PHE A 210 9.31 11.07 -5.64
C PHE A 210 8.32 10.35 -6.54
N THR A 211 7.05 10.29 -6.14
CA THR A 211 6.05 9.46 -6.82
C THR A 211 5.03 10.28 -7.60
N GLN A 212 4.92 11.59 -7.33
CA GLN A 212 3.91 12.49 -7.91
C GLN A 212 2.45 12.01 -7.70
N ARG A 213 2.24 11.07 -6.78
CA ARG A 213 0.96 10.44 -6.44
C ARG A 213 0.75 10.47 -4.92
N PRO A 214 0.42 11.65 -4.35
CA PRO A 214 0.21 11.78 -2.90
C PRO A 214 -1.03 11.01 -2.41
N ASP A 215 -1.90 10.59 -3.30
CA ASP A 215 -3.09 9.77 -3.08
C ASP A 215 -2.82 8.26 -3.23
N GLY A 216 -1.61 7.85 -3.62
CA GLY A 216 -1.27 6.44 -3.87
C GLY A 216 -1.50 5.54 -2.66
N MET A 217 -1.23 6.04 -1.45
CA MET A 217 -1.56 5.33 -0.21
C MET A 217 -3.05 5.06 -0.02
N ILE A 218 -3.92 5.95 -0.49
CA ILE A 218 -5.38 5.75 -0.40
C ILE A 218 -5.80 4.75 -1.48
N LYS A 219 -5.29 4.96 -2.72
CA LYS A 219 -5.55 4.09 -3.87
C LYS A 219 -5.11 2.64 -3.65
N LEU A 220 -4.06 2.41 -2.87
CA LEU A 220 -3.62 1.08 -2.41
C LEU A 220 -4.78 0.26 -1.79
N PHE A 221 -5.62 0.91 -0.98
CA PHE A 221 -6.75 0.28 -0.29
C PHE A 221 -8.06 0.38 -1.07
N THR A 222 -8.25 1.45 -1.85
CA THR A 222 -9.53 1.72 -2.52
C THR A 222 -9.64 1.12 -3.91
N GLU A 223 -8.55 1.01 -4.65
CA GLU A 223 -8.52 0.44 -6.01
C GLU A 223 -8.38 -1.09 -5.98
N THR A 224 -9.17 -1.75 -5.14
CA THR A 224 -9.26 -3.21 -4.99
C THR A 224 -10.71 -3.66 -5.14
N TYR A 225 -10.95 -4.98 -5.19
CA TYR A 225 -12.29 -5.59 -5.25
C TYR A 225 -12.64 -6.32 -3.96
N TYR A 226 -13.90 -6.32 -3.54
CA TYR A 226 -14.46 -7.15 -2.45
C TYR A 226 -13.87 -6.94 -1.03
N HIS A 227 -13.00 -5.95 -0.83
CA HIS A 227 -12.45 -5.57 0.48
C HIS A 227 -13.16 -4.36 1.08
N THR A 228 -12.96 -4.10 2.38
CA THR A 228 -13.78 -3.13 3.12
C THR A 228 -13.66 -1.70 2.57
N PHE A 229 -12.48 -1.27 2.14
CA PHE A 229 -12.30 0.04 1.52
C PHE A 229 -12.40 0.02 -0.02
N SER A 230 -12.73 -1.13 -0.62
CA SER A 230 -12.79 -1.28 -2.07
C SER A 230 -13.85 -0.38 -2.68
N THR A 231 -13.45 0.32 -3.74
CA THR A 231 -14.32 1.19 -4.54
C THR A 231 -14.57 0.64 -5.94
N LEU A 232 -13.78 -0.34 -6.38
CA LEU A 232 -14.00 -0.98 -7.66
C LEU A 232 -15.22 -1.89 -7.58
N THR A 233 -16.22 -1.61 -8.42
CA THR A 233 -17.34 -2.51 -8.63
C THR A 233 -16.86 -3.72 -9.43
N PRO A 234 -17.11 -4.94 -8.97
CA PRO A 234 -16.78 -6.13 -9.76
C PRO A 234 -17.65 -6.17 -11.01
N LEU A 235 -17.06 -5.96 -12.18
CA LEU A 235 -17.73 -6.11 -13.49
C LEU A 235 -17.94 -7.59 -13.89
N CYS A 236 -17.87 -8.51 -12.92
CA CYS A 236 -17.71 -9.95 -13.16
C CYS A 236 -19.04 -10.70 -13.30
N GLU A 237 -20.16 -10.02 -13.61
CA GLU A 237 -21.40 -10.72 -13.97
C GLU A 237 -21.16 -11.52 -15.27
N ASN A 238 -21.23 -12.85 -15.15
CA ASN A 238 -21.01 -13.87 -16.19
C ASN A 238 -19.55 -14.24 -16.54
N VAL A 239 -18.59 -14.04 -15.64
CA VAL A 239 -17.23 -14.59 -15.81
C VAL A 239 -17.13 -15.95 -15.11
N ASP A 240 -17.12 -17.04 -15.88
CA ASP A 240 -16.96 -18.39 -15.36
C ASP A 240 -15.48 -18.65 -15.01
N CYS A 241 -15.17 -18.74 -13.71
CA CYS A 241 -13.81 -18.87 -13.21
C CYS A 241 -13.23 -20.25 -13.57
N GLY A 242 -12.50 -20.30 -14.70
CA GLY A 242 -11.95 -21.52 -15.27
C GLY A 242 -12.18 -21.68 -16.78
N GLY A 243 -12.95 -20.77 -17.40
CA GLY A 243 -13.21 -20.76 -18.83
C GLY A 243 -12.23 -19.91 -19.64
N HIS A 244 -11.69 -20.47 -20.72
CA HIS A 244 -10.98 -19.74 -21.76
C HIS A 244 -11.89 -18.64 -22.37
N TYR A 245 -11.56 -17.35 -22.18
CA TYR A 245 -12.11 -16.31 -23.05
C TYR A 245 -11.06 -15.34 -23.59
N LEU A 246 -10.74 -15.62 -24.85
CA LEU A 246 -10.25 -14.83 -25.99
C LEU A 246 -9.91 -13.33 -25.81
N CYS A 247 -8.66 -13.08 -25.46
CA CYS A 247 -7.61 -12.50 -26.30
C CYS A 247 -7.96 -11.49 -27.42
N SER A 248 -7.42 -10.29 -27.24
CA SER A 248 -6.50 -9.70 -28.23
C SER A 248 -5.25 -9.22 -27.50
N VAL A 249 -4.11 -9.87 -27.76
CA VAL A 249 -2.74 -9.61 -27.24
C VAL A 249 -2.55 -9.64 -25.70
N ALA A 250 -3.39 -8.95 -24.92
CA ALA A 250 -3.31 -8.87 -23.45
C ALA A 250 -3.60 -10.20 -22.73
N ALA A 251 -4.53 -11.02 -23.22
CA ALA A 251 -4.87 -12.30 -22.58
C ALA A 251 -4.06 -13.52 -23.07
N ASN A 252 -3.27 -13.39 -24.15
CA ASN A 252 -2.34 -14.46 -24.61
C ASN A 252 -0.91 -14.25 -24.12
N GLY A 253 -0.59 -13.04 -23.65
CA GLY A 253 0.69 -12.74 -23.01
C GLY A 253 0.85 -13.48 -21.69
N ASN A 254 2.09 -13.68 -21.21
CA ASN A 254 2.27 -14.09 -19.82
C ASN A 254 1.69 -12.96 -18.93
N PRO A 255 0.74 -13.22 -18.01
CA PRO A 255 0.09 -12.17 -17.21
C PRO A 255 1.10 -11.33 -16.42
N ARG A 256 2.22 -11.93 -16.01
CA ARG A 256 3.37 -11.24 -15.37
C ARG A 256 3.98 -10.13 -16.22
N PHE A 257 3.83 -10.21 -17.53
CA PHE A 257 4.40 -9.27 -18.47
C PHE A 257 3.34 -8.40 -19.13
N VAL A 258 2.20 -8.94 -19.59
CA VAL A 258 1.27 -8.27 -20.51
C VAL A 258 -0.09 -7.94 -19.87
N GLY A 259 -0.25 -8.18 -18.57
CA GLY A 259 -1.54 -8.03 -17.87
C GLY A 259 -2.24 -6.69 -18.11
N SER A 260 -3.55 -6.75 -18.32
CA SER A 260 -4.41 -5.56 -18.40
C SER A 260 -4.56 -4.94 -17.02
N LYS A 261 -4.38 -3.62 -16.95
CA LYS A 261 -4.55 -2.85 -15.71
C LYS A 261 -6.01 -2.56 -15.37
N ARG A 262 -6.86 -2.37 -16.39
CA ARG A 262 -8.29 -2.07 -16.23
C ARG A 262 -9.08 -2.27 -17.53
N VAL A 263 -10.41 -2.26 -17.43
CA VAL A 263 -11.31 -2.16 -18.60
C VAL A 263 -11.55 -0.68 -18.92
N GLY A 264 -11.45 -0.30 -20.20
CA GLY A 264 -11.77 1.03 -20.70
C GLY A 264 -12.81 0.98 -21.81
N ILE A 265 -13.29 2.13 -22.27
CA ILE A 265 -14.29 2.23 -23.34
C ILE A 265 -13.70 2.92 -24.56
N ARG A 266 -13.83 2.27 -25.72
CA ARG A 266 -13.44 2.81 -27.02
C ARG A 266 -14.53 2.52 -28.05
N ASN A 267 -15.03 3.57 -28.72
CA ASN A 267 -16.11 3.46 -29.70
C ASN A 267 -17.33 2.67 -29.17
N SER A 268 -17.75 2.98 -27.93
CA SER A 268 -18.85 2.32 -27.22
C SER A 268 -18.67 0.81 -26.99
N LYS A 269 -17.44 0.29 -27.09
CA LYS A 269 -17.08 -1.10 -26.77
C LYS A 269 -16.08 -1.15 -25.63
N LEU A 270 -16.21 -2.18 -24.79
CA LEU A 270 -15.27 -2.46 -23.71
C LEU A 270 -13.96 -2.99 -24.30
N ILE A 271 -12.84 -2.44 -23.81
CA ILE A 271 -11.49 -2.85 -24.19
C ILE A 271 -10.63 -3.11 -22.94
N ALA A 272 -9.82 -4.16 -22.98
CA ALA A 272 -8.81 -4.39 -21.96
C ALA A 272 -7.64 -3.39 -22.17
N CYS A 273 -7.37 -2.57 -21.16
CA CYS A 273 -6.33 -1.56 -21.21
C CYS A 273 -5.10 -2.02 -20.44
N ASN A 274 -3.93 -2.05 -21.07
CA ASN A 274 -2.64 -2.22 -20.41
C ASN A 274 -1.87 -0.89 -20.36
N ARG A 275 -0.85 -0.77 -19.51
CA ARG A 275 -0.08 0.48 -19.36
C ARG A 275 0.52 0.96 -20.68
N GLN A 276 1.03 0.04 -21.51
CA GLN A 276 1.56 0.35 -22.84
C GLN A 276 0.55 1.10 -23.70
N LEU A 277 -0.68 0.60 -23.78
CA LEU A 277 -1.75 1.23 -24.53
C LEU A 277 -2.09 2.62 -23.96
N LEU A 278 -2.19 2.75 -22.64
CA LEU A 278 -2.50 4.04 -21.98
C LEU A 278 -1.41 5.08 -22.26
N VAL A 279 -0.14 4.70 -22.09
CA VAL A 279 1.02 5.57 -22.37
C VAL A 279 1.07 5.98 -23.84
N CYS A 280 0.86 5.04 -24.77
CA CYS A 280 0.87 5.34 -26.20
C CYS A 280 -0.25 6.32 -26.59
N ASN A 281 -1.47 6.12 -26.09
CA ASN A 281 -2.59 7.04 -26.38
C ASN A 281 -2.40 8.40 -25.71
N ALA A 282 -1.86 8.44 -24.49
CA ALA A 282 -1.55 9.70 -23.81
C ALA A 282 -0.49 10.52 -24.58
N PHE A 283 0.55 9.85 -25.08
CA PHE A 283 1.55 10.47 -25.95
C PHE A 283 0.96 10.92 -27.28
N GLU A 284 0.12 10.09 -27.91
CA GLU A 284 -0.56 10.44 -29.16
C GLU A 284 -1.45 11.69 -28.97
N GLN A 285 -2.21 11.75 -27.86
CA GLN A 285 -3.01 12.90 -27.51
C GLN A 285 -2.15 14.16 -27.34
N TRP A 286 -1.08 14.08 -26.54
CA TRP A 286 -0.15 15.20 -26.37
C TRP A 286 0.46 15.65 -27.71
N LEU A 287 0.87 14.72 -28.56
CA LEU A 287 1.43 15.03 -29.87
C LEU A 287 0.40 15.70 -30.80
N SER A 288 -0.87 15.32 -30.68
CA SER A 288 -1.97 15.96 -31.41
C SER A 288 -2.22 17.41 -30.94
N GLU A 289 -2.04 17.69 -29.64
CA GLU A 289 -2.18 19.02 -29.05
C GLU A 289 -1.02 19.94 -29.45
N VAL A 290 0.22 19.41 -29.43
CA VAL A 290 1.44 20.20 -29.73
C VAL A 290 1.70 20.34 -31.23
N SER A 291 1.48 19.29 -32.02
CA SER A 291 1.80 19.29 -33.45
C SER A 291 0.78 18.49 -34.28
N PRO A 292 -0.38 19.08 -34.61
CA PRO A 292 -1.46 18.39 -35.32
C PRO A 292 -1.04 17.84 -36.69
N LYS A 293 -0.18 18.59 -37.42
CA LYS A 293 0.31 18.18 -38.75
C LYS A 293 1.19 16.93 -38.66
N THR A 294 2.08 16.88 -37.67
CA THR A 294 2.96 15.74 -37.42
C THR A 294 2.17 14.53 -36.96
N HIS A 295 1.22 14.73 -36.05
CA HIS A 295 0.29 13.69 -35.59
C HIS A 295 -0.49 13.07 -36.77
N GLN A 296 -1.08 13.88 -37.66
CA GLN A 296 -1.78 13.38 -38.84
C GLN A 296 -0.86 12.60 -39.79
N TRP A 297 0.38 13.04 -39.97
CA TRP A 297 1.34 12.32 -40.80
C TRP A 297 1.70 10.95 -40.23
N ILE A 298 1.96 10.87 -38.92
CA ILE A 298 2.21 9.61 -38.20
C ILE A 298 0.99 8.70 -38.28
N ARG A 299 -0.20 9.25 -38.03
CA ARG A 299 -1.47 8.50 -38.05
C ARG A 299 -1.71 7.84 -39.41
N ARG A 300 -1.48 8.54 -40.51
CA ARG A 300 -1.60 7.97 -41.87
C ARG A 300 -0.63 6.80 -42.12
N HIS A 301 0.57 6.85 -41.57
CA HIS A 301 1.54 5.74 -41.71
C HIS A 301 1.17 4.58 -40.81
N TYR A 302 0.75 4.88 -39.58
CA TYR A 302 0.26 3.88 -38.62
C TYR A 302 -0.97 3.13 -39.15
N ASP A 303 -1.99 3.84 -39.65
CA ASP A 303 -3.21 3.24 -40.19
C ASP A 303 -2.89 2.34 -41.40
N LYS A 304 -1.97 2.76 -42.29
CA LYS A 304 -1.49 1.91 -43.39
C LYS A 304 -0.87 0.61 -42.89
N VAL A 305 -0.04 0.66 -41.84
CA VAL A 305 0.56 -0.55 -41.26
C VAL A 305 -0.51 -1.40 -40.56
N GLY A 306 -1.43 -0.77 -39.83
CA GLY A 306 -2.57 -1.42 -39.18
C GLY A 306 -3.46 -2.17 -40.15
N ASP A 307 -3.78 -1.59 -41.31
CA ASP A 307 -4.59 -2.24 -42.35
C ASP A 307 -3.91 -3.47 -42.96
N HIS A 308 -2.58 -3.50 -43.03
CA HIS A 308 -1.82 -4.67 -43.47
C HIS A 308 -1.78 -5.75 -42.38
N ILE A 309 -1.69 -5.35 -41.11
CA ILE A 309 -1.69 -6.24 -39.95
C ILE A 309 -3.07 -6.89 -39.75
N HIS A 310 -4.16 -6.13 -39.92
CA HIS A 310 -5.53 -6.64 -39.77
C HIS A 310 -5.87 -7.77 -40.75
N LYS A 311 -5.25 -7.80 -41.94
CA LYS A 311 -5.42 -8.89 -42.91
C LYS A 311 -4.79 -10.22 -42.46
N ASN A 312 -3.79 -10.18 -41.58
CA ASN A 312 -3.03 -11.35 -41.12
C ASN A 312 -3.20 -11.57 -39.60
N TYR A 313 -4.38 -11.26 -39.06
CA TYR A 313 -4.66 -11.30 -37.62
C TYR A 313 -4.36 -12.67 -36.96
N ASP A 314 -4.52 -13.78 -37.69
CA ASP A 314 -4.25 -15.13 -37.18
C ASP A 314 -2.80 -15.36 -36.77
N VAL A 315 -1.84 -14.61 -37.31
CA VAL A 315 -0.41 -14.68 -36.93
C VAL A 315 -0.18 -14.21 -35.49
N TYR A 316 -1.02 -13.32 -34.98
CA TYR A 316 -0.90 -12.76 -33.63
C TYR A 316 -1.62 -13.61 -32.56
N LYS A 317 -2.31 -14.69 -32.97
CA LYS A 317 -2.81 -15.71 -32.02
C LYS A 317 -1.68 -16.55 -31.44
N ASP A 318 -0.53 -16.64 -32.13
CA ASP A 318 0.64 -17.34 -31.59
C ASP A 318 1.24 -16.55 -30.40
N ARG A 319 1.36 -17.25 -29.27
CA ARG A 319 1.91 -16.75 -28.01
C ARG A 319 3.31 -16.16 -28.18
N ARG A 320 4.15 -16.74 -29.06
CA ARG A 320 5.53 -16.29 -29.29
C ARG A 320 5.59 -14.93 -29.97
N ILE A 321 4.70 -14.71 -30.94
CA ILE A 321 4.65 -13.47 -31.73
C ILE A 321 4.06 -12.34 -30.88
N SER A 322 3.04 -12.62 -30.07
CA SER A 322 2.51 -11.67 -29.08
C SER A 322 3.59 -11.21 -28.08
N HIS A 323 4.43 -12.12 -27.58
CA HIS A 323 5.53 -11.77 -26.67
C HIS A 323 6.62 -10.93 -27.34
N LEU A 324 6.97 -11.23 -28.59
CA LEU A 324 7.94 -10.45 -29.34
C LEU A 324 7.45 -9.01 -29.59
N VAL A 325 6.20 -8.85 -30.04
CA VAL A 325 5.59 -7.53 -30.26
C VAL A 325 5.55 -6.74 -28.95
N TYR A 326 5.17 -7.39 -27.85
CA TYR A 326 5.18 -6.76 -26.53
C TYR A 326 6.56 -6.25 -26.12
N LEU A 327 7.60 -7.07 -26.33
CA LEU A 327 8.99 -6.71 -26.03
C LEU A 327 9.47 -5.54 -26.90
N LEU A 328 9.12 -5.53 -28.18
CA LEU A 328 9.44 -4.42 -29.09
C LEU A 328 8.75 -3.11 -28.69
N MET A 329 7.56 -3.18 -28.11
CA MET A 329 6.83 -2.01 -27.62
C MET A 329 7.37 -1.44 -26.30
N LYS A 330 8.18 -2.19 -25.53
CA LYS A 330 8.71 -1.72 -24.24
C LYS A 330 9.67 -0.53 -24.33
N PRO A 331 10.68 -0.53 -25.22
CA PRO A 331 11.53 0.65 -25.44
C PRO A 331 10.73 1.90 -25.84
N LEU A 332 9.68 1.72 -26.64
CA LEU A 332 8.79 2.81 -27.05
C LEU A 332 7.96 3.33 -25.88
N GLU A 333 7.39 2.45 -25.06
CA GLU A 333 6.68 2.84 -23.82
C GLU A 333 7.57 3.70 -22.92
N TRP A 334 8.83 3.31 -22.71
CA TRP A 334 9.77 4.10 -21.91
C TRP A 334 10.08 5.45 -22.54
N THR A 335 10.26 5.49 -23.86
CA THR A 335 10.53 6.74 -24.58
C THR A 335 9.33 7.70 -24.49
N PHE A 336 8.11 7.20 -24.72
CA PHE A 336 6.89 8.00 -24.61
C PHE A 336 6.65 8.47 -23.18
N THR A 337 6.87 7.59 -22.20
CA THR A 337 6.79 7.95 -20.78
C THR A 337 7.80 9.06 -20.46
N LEU A 338 9.06 8.92 -20.89
CA LEU A 338 10.10 9.93 -20.66
C LEU A 338 9.72 11.29 -21.28
N ILE A 339 9.20 11.29 -22.52
CA ILE A 339 8.74 12.51 -23.17
C ILE A 339 7.59 13.13 -22.38
N LEU A 340 6.55 12.35 -22.04
CA LEU A 340 5.40 12.84 -21.26
C LEU A 340 5.84 13.45 -19.92
N TYR A 341 6.76 12.80 -19.21
CA TYR A 341 7.33 13.32 -17.96
C TYR A 341 8.19 14.58 -18.14
N SER A 342 8.68 14.83 -19.35
CA SER A 342 9.50 16.02 -19.64
C SER A 342 8.66 17.24 -20.06
N VAL A 343 7.42 17.02 -20.52
CA VAL A 343 6.61 18.04 -21.18
C VAL A 343 5.26 18.31 -20.49
N ASP A 344 4.81 17.39 -19.65
CA ASP A 344 3.51 17.48 -18.96
C ASP A 344 3.69 17.76 -17.46
N ILE A 345 2.78 18.56 -16.89
CA ILE A 345 2.75 18.89 -15.46
C ILE A 345 2.21 17.69 -14.65
N GLN A 346 1.30 16.90 -15.23
CA GLN A 346 0.71 15.73 -14.57
C GLN A 346 0.65 14.53 -15.54
N PRO A 347 1.81 13.96 -15.91
CA PRO A 347 1.90 12.91 -16.93
C PRO A 347 1.08 11.67 -16.57
N GLU A 348 1.09 11.25 -15.29
CA GLU A 348 0.34 10.06 -14.84
C GLU A 348 -1.17 10.28 -14.89
N ASN A 349 -1.68 11.46 -14.53
CA ASN A 349 -3.11 11.75 -14.65
C ASN A 349 -3.56 11.68 -16.11
N ARG A 350 -2.76 12.21 -17.05
CA ARG A 350 -3.07 12.11 -18.48
C ARG A 350 -3.14 10.65 -18.95
N ILE A 351 -2.24 9.79 -18.46
CA ILE A 351 -2.21 8.35 -18.76
C ILE A 351 -3.44 7.65 -18.16
N GLU A 352 -3.79 7.95 -16.91
CA GLU A 352 -4.92 7.36 -16.19
C GLU A 352 -6.29 7.77 -16.74
N LEU A 353 -6.39 8.91 -17.42
CA LEU A 353 -7.66 9.36 -18.02
C LEU A 353 -7.97 8.69 -19.36
N GLN A 354 -7.00 8.02 -19.99
CA GLN A 354 -7.21 7.40 -21.30
C GLN A 354 -8.24 6.27 -21.26
N TYR A 355 -9.33 6.39 -22.03
CA TYR A 355 -10.45 5.44 -22.09
C TYR A 355 -11.33 5.36 -20.82
N THR A 356 -11.25 6.35 -19.94
CA THR A 356 -12.25 6.51 -18.86
C THR A 356 -13.52 7.15 -19.45
N SER A 357 -14.68 6.49 -19.32
CA SER A 357 -15.95 7.11 -19.72
C SER A 357 -16.46 8.07 -18.65
N LYS A 358 -17.16 9.13 -19.09
CA LYS A 358 -18.01 9.95 -18.21
C LYS A 358 -19.39 9.32 -17.99
N THR A 359 -19.77 8.36 -18.83
CA THR A 359 -21.08 7.70 -18.83
C THR A 359 -21.03 6.45 -17.95
N PRO A 360 -22.02 6.23 -17.05
CA PRO A 360 -22.11 5.03 -16.22
C PRO A 360 -22.17 3.76 -17.07
N LEU A 361 -21.40 2.75 -16.68
CA LEU A 361 -21.27 1.48 -17.40
C LEU A 361 -22.62 0.76 -17.62
N SER A 362 -23.59 0.98 -16.72
CA SER A 362 -24.95 0.43 -16.77
C SER A 362 -25.77 0.84 -17.98
N GLU A 363 -25.47 1.99 -18.60
CA GLU A 363 -26.19 2.49 -19.77
C GLU A 363 -25.64 1.88 -21.08
N LEU A 364 -24.39 1.43 -21.09
CA LEU A 364 -23.72 0.91 -22.29
C LEU A 364 -24.09 -0.56 -22.55
N THR A 365 -24.26 -1.37 -21.50
CA THR A 365 -24.68 -2.77 -21.61
C THR A 365 -26.08 -2.93 -22.20
N GLN A 366 -27.00 -2.00 -21.95
CA GLN A 366 -28.35 -2.00 -22.52
C GLN A 366 -28.41 -1.66 -24.02
N SER A 367 -27.38 -1.00 -24.57
CA SER A 367 -27.34 -0.64 -26.00
C SER A 367 -26.79 -1.76 -26.90
N SER A 368 -26.01 -2.68 -26.34
CA SER A 368 -25.40 -3.79 -27.11
C SER A 368 -26.28 -5.04 -27.23
N SER A 369 -27.43 -5.06 -26.54
CA SER A 369 -28.39 -6.16 -26.55
C SER A 369 -29.61 -5.91 -27.47
N LYS A 370 -29.56 -4.91 -28.35
CA LYS A 370 -30.56 -4.64 -29.38
C LYS A 370 -30.03 -4.85 -30.78
#